data_AF-A0A7S1QBI6-F1
#
_entry.id   AF-A0A7S1QBI6-F1
#
_cell.length_a   1.000
_cell.length_b   1.000
_cell.length_c   1.000
_cell.angle_alpha   90.00
_cell.angle_beta   90.00
_cell.angle_gamma   90.00
#
_symmetry.space_group_name_H-M   'P 1'
#
loop_
_entity.id
_entity.type
_entity.pdbx_description
1 polymer ?
#
loop_
_entity_poly.entity_id
_entity_poly.type
_entity_poly.pdbx_seq_one_letter_code
_entity_poly.pdbx_strand_id
1 'polypeptide(L)'
;SALEETQNCQPAMFVGGLAAVAKLRAERGEVASNPRCVAGLSLGEYTALCVAGVFSFEDGLRLVKLRGEAMQDAASIGKQAMLSVVGLEREVVQELCVKARKITSADAVCQIANDLFPKGFSCAGTERAIENLKDLADKKNALQVKMLKASGGFHTELMRPARARLSKALKEMLPRMRPPTCQVYANFTAEPLEPGTDPEIIVDLLTEQLVNPVLWCPTIEGMISSGIREFYECGPQKQIKAMM
;
A
#
# COMPACT_ATOMS: atom_id res chain seq x y z
N SER A 1 5.31 19.71 5.54
CA SER A 1 5.26 20.60 4.36
C SER A 1 4.02 20.27 3.53
N ALA A 2 3.58 21.13 2.60
CA ALA A 2 2.40 20.81 1.76
C ALA A 2 2.57 19.49 0.97
N LEU A 3 3.80 19.10 0.62
CA LEU A 3 4.12 17.83 -0.04
C LEU A 3 3.98 16.59 0.85
N GLU A 4 3.89 16.75 2.17
CA GLU A 4 3.67 15.63 3.10
C GLU A 4 2.18 15.28 3.24
N GLU A 5 1.28 16.17 2.82
CA GLU A 5 -0.16 15.90 2.79
C GLU A 5 -0.46 14.82 1.76
N THR A 6 -1.35 13.88 2.11
CA THR A 6 -1.63 12.68 1.33
C THR A 6 -2.09 13.00 -0.09
N GLN A 7 -2.90 14.05 -0.23
CA GLN A 7 -3.40 14.54 -1.52
C GLN A 7 -2.29 15.03 -2.47
N ASN A 8 -1.18 15.55 -1.94
CA ASN A 8 -0.07 16.09 -2.73
C ASN A 8 1.05 15.05 -2.88
N CYS A 9 1.29 14.24 -1.85
CA CYS A 9 2.37 13.26 -1.85
C CYS A 9 2.10 12.12 -2.84
N GLN A 10 0.84 11.70 -2.98
CA GLN A 10 0.49 10.60 -3.89
C GLN A 10 0.80 10.89 -5.37
N PRO A 11 0.31 11.99 -5.98
CA PRO A 11 0.69 12.31 -7.35
C PRO A 11 2.20 12.57 -7.49
N ALA A 12 2.85 13.21 -6.52
CA ALA A 12 4.30 13.44 -6.56
C ALA A 12 5.11 12.13 -6.59
N MET A 13 4.74 11.16 -5.75
CA MET A 13 5.38 9.84 -5.69
C MET A 13 5.13 9.01 -6.94
N PHE A 14 3.92 9.07 -7.53
CA PHE A 14 3.61 8.42 -8.81
C PHE A 14 4.47 8.96 -9.95
N VAL A 15 4.55 10.29 -10.10
CA VAL A 15 5.40 10.95 -11.10
C VAL A 15 6.87 10.63 -10.86
N GLY A 16 7.34 10.71 -9.61
CA GLY A 16 8.71 10.39 -9.24
C GLY A 16 9.09 8.93 -9.53
N GLY A 17 8.18 7.99 -9.27
CA GLY A 17 8.36 6.57 -9.58
C GLY A 17 8.49 6.33 -11.08
N LEU A 18 7.60 6.90 -11.90
CA LEU A 18 7.68 6.78 -13.35
C LEU A 18 8.92 7.46 -13.94
N ALA A 19 9.35 8.60 -13.38
CA ALA A 19 10.60 9.24 -13.77
C ALA A 19 11.82 8.35 -13.44
N ALA A 20 11.82 7.68 -12.29
CA ALA A 20 12.87 6.72 -11.93
C ALA A 20 12.89 5.51 -12.87
N VAL A 21 11.72 5.00 -13.26
CA VAL A 21 11.62 3.91 -14.27
C VAL A 21 12.13 4.38 -15.63
N ALA A 22 11.78 5.60 -16.07
CA ALA A 22 12.27 6.15 -17.33
C ALA A 22 13.80 6.30 -17.33
N LYS A 23 14.38 6.76 -16.20
CA LYS A 23 15.82 6.81 -16.02
C LYS A 23 16.44 5.41 -16.08
N LEU A 24 15.86 4.44 -15.38
CA LEU A 24 16.35 3.05 -15.39
C LEU A 24 16.33 2.46 -16.82
N ARG A 25 15.30 2.76 -17.62
CA ARG A 25 15.22 2.39 -19.04
C ARG A 25 16.32 3.03 -19.89
N ALA A 26 16.63 4.30 -19.65
CA ALA A 26 17.71 4.98 -20.35
C ALA A 26 19.09 4.40 -20.00
N GLU A 27 19.31 3.98 -18.75
CA GLU A 27 20.60 3.47 -18.27
C GLU A 27 20.79 1.97 -18.52
N ARG A 28 19.71 1.18 -18.48
CA ARG A 28 19.74 -0.30 -18.49
C ARG A 28 18.72 -0.93 -19.46
N GLY A 29 18.50 -0.27 -20.59
CA GLY A 29 17.68 -0.66 -21.76
C GLY A 29 16.88 -1.95 -21.65
N GLU A 30 17.51 -3.11 -21.82
CA GLU A 30 16.82 -4.42 -21.88
C GLU A 30 16.14 -4.81 -20.56
N VAL A 31 16.80 -4.65 -19.41
CA VAL A 31 16.30 -5.10 -18.09
C VAL A 31 15.06 -4.32 -17.68
N ALA A 32 15.01 -3.04 -18.02
CA ALA A 32 13.95 -2.12 -17.59
C ALA A 32 12.80 -2.01 -18.60
N SER A 33 13.01 -2.44 -19.84
CA SER A 33 11.99 -2.42 -20.89
C SER A 33 11.10 -3.66 -20.85
N ASN A 34 11.59 -4.77 -20.29
CA ASN A 34 10.82 -6.00 -20.16
C ASN A 34 11.00 -6.63 -18.75
N PRO A 35 10.49 -6.00 -17.69
CA PRO A 35 10.57 -6.58 -16.36
C PRO A 35 9.76 -7.88 -16.30
N ARG A 36 10.30 -8.92 -15.67
CA ARG A 36 9.57 -10.18 -15.45
C ARG A 36 8.32 -9.96 -14.60
N CYS A 37 8.46 -9.12 -13.57
CA CYS A 37 7.38 -8.72 -12.69
C CYS A 37 7.62 -7.32 -12.14
N VAL A 38 6.54 -6.67 -11.70
CA VAL A 38 6.56 -5.39 -11.00
C VAL A 38 5.71 -5.47 -9.73
N ALA A 39 6.11 -4.72 -8.72
CA ALA A 39 5.37 -4.57 -7.48
C ALA A 39 5.58 -3.15 -6.96
N GLY A 40 4.62 -2.63 -6.21
CA GLY A 40 4.78 -1.36 -5.51
C GLY A 40 3.95 -1.30 -4.25
N LEU A 41 4.46 -0.61 -3.23
CA LEU A 41 3.84 -0.53 -1.92
C LEU A 41 2.73 0.54 -1.89
N SER A 42 1.50 0.14 -1.57
CA SER A 42 0.31 0.98 -1.51
C SER A 42 0.10 1.76 -2.82
N LEU A 43 0.31 3.08 -2.80
CA LEU A 43 0.34 3.92 -3.99
C LEU A 43 1.27 3.39 -5.09
N GLY A 44 2.40 2.78 -4.70
CA GLY A 44 3.35 2.21 -5.63
C GLY A 44 2.73 1.18 -6.58
N GLU A 45 1.65 0.49 -6.17
CA GLU A 45 0.93 -0.45 -7.03
C GLU A 45 0.36 0.24 -8.28
N TYR A 46 -0.10 1.49 -8.17
CA TYR A 46 -0.55 2.27 -9.34
C TYR A 46 0.60 2.59 -10.29
N THR A 47 1.79 2.84 -9.74
CA THR A 47 3.01 3.04 -10.55
C THR A 47 3.36 1.74 -11.26
N ALA A 48 3.33 0.60 -10.55
CA ALA A 48 3.60 -0.72 -11.12
C ALA A 48 2.60 -1.07 -12.24
N LEU A 49 1.30 -0.84 -12.03
CA LEU A 49 0.25 -1.06 -13.04
C LEU A 49 0.44 -0.16 -14.27
N CYS A 50 0.83 1.10 -14.09
CA CYS A 50 1.16 1.98 -15.22
C CYS A 50 2.39 1.48 -15.99
N VAL A 51 3.43 1.01 -15.29
CA VAL A 51 4.62 0.39 -15.91
C VAL A 51 4.26 -0.88 -16.69
N ALA A 52 3.34 -1.68 -16.17
CA ALA A 52 2.79 -2.88 -16.81
C ALA A 52 1.76 -2.56 -17.92
N GLY A 53 1.52 -1.29 -18.24
CA GLY A 53 0.68 -0.87 -19.36
C GLY A 53 -0.83 -0.94 -19.11
N VAL A 54 -1.26 -1.10 -17.86
CA VAL A 54 -2.69 -1.24 -17.52
C VAL A 54 -3.46 0.07 -17.78
N PHE A 55 -2.83 1.21 -17.56
CA PHE A 55 -3.38 2.53 -17.90
C PHE A 55 -2.28 3.53 -18.25
N SER A 56 -2.64 4.62 -18.92
CA SER A 56 -1.70 5.67 -19.31
C SER A 56 -1.18 6.47 -18.11
N PHE A 57 -0.13 7.26 -18.33
CA PHE A 57 0.36 8.21 -17.35
C PHE A 57 -0.73 9.17 -16.86
N GLU A 58 -1.48 9.76 -17.79
CA GLU A 58 -2.50 10.77 -17.49
C GLU A 58 -3.66 10.17 -16.68
N ASP A 59 -4.07 8.96 -17.03
CA ASP A 59 -5.13 8.24 -16.34
C ASP A 59 -4.70 7.77 -14.95
N GLY A 60 -3.48 7.23 -14.85
CA GLY A 60 -2.87 6.92 -13.56
C GLY A 60 -2.74 8.16 -12.67
N LEU A 61 -2.29 9.29 -13.22
CA LEU A 61 -2.13 10.55 -12.47
C LEU A 61 -3.47 11.07 -11.93
N ARG A 62 -4.54 11.02 -12.75
CA ARG A 62 -5.90 11.39 -12.31
C ARG A 62 -6.38 10.49 -11.18
N LEU A 63 -6.16 9.17 -11.29
CA LEU A 63 -6.56 8.23 -10.25
C LEU A 63 -5.81 8.45 -8.94
N VAL A 64 -4.48 8.57 -8.97
CA VAL A 64 -3.69 8.73 -7.72
C VAL A 64 -3.96 10.07 -7.05
N LYS A 65 -4.25 11.12 -7.83
CA LYS A 65 -4.71 12.40 -7.29
C LYS A 65 -6.03 12.23 -6.54
N LEU A 66 -7.03 11.63 -7.20
CA LEU A 66 -8.34 11.37 -6.57
C LEU A 66 -8.20 10.49 -5.33
N ARG A 67 -7.38 9.42 -5.41
CA ARG A 67 -7.09 8.52 -4.27
C ARG A 67 -6.49 9.31 -3.11
N GLY A 68 -5.51 10.17 -3.38
CA GLY A 68 -4.87 11.03 -2.38
C GLY A 68 -5.87 11.95 -1.68
N GLU A 69 -6.68 12.67 -2.45
CA GLU A 69 -7.75 13.55 -1.94
C GLU A 69 -8.76 12.75 -1.10
N ALA A 70 -9.25 11.63 -1.63
CA ALA A 70 -10.26 10.81 -0.96
C ALA A 70 -9.75 10.21 0.36
N MET A 71 -8.49 9.76 0.39
CA MET A 71 -7.84 9.26 1.61
C MET A 71 -7.60 10.39 2.62
N GLN A 72 -7.21 11.58 2.17
CA GLN A 72 -7.02 12.74 3.05
C GLN A 72 -8.33 13.19 3.70
N ASP A 73 -9.43 13.20 2.93
CA ASP A 73 -10.76 13.51 3.44
C ASP A 73 -11.21 12.45 4.46
N ALA A 74 -11.05 11.15 4.16
CA ALA A 74 -11.39 10.07 5.07
C ALA A 74 -10.56 10.11 6.36
N ALA A 75 -9.29 10.46 6.26
CA ALA A 75 -8.38 10.62 7.40
C ALA A 75 -8.78 11.78 8.33
N SER A 76 -9.51 12.78 7.81
CA SER A 76 -10.00 13.93 8.58
C SER A 76 -11.27 13.60 9.38
N ILE A 77 -11.87 12.42 9.18
CA ILE A 77 -13.06 11.96 9.91
C ILE A 77 -12.60 11.37 11.25
N GLY A 78 -12.67 12.18 12.30
CA GLY A 78 -12.25 11.79 13.64
C GLY A 78 -10.74 11.65 13.78
N LYS A 79 -10.29 11.29 14.98
CA LYS A 79 -8.86 11.12 15.26
C LYS A 79 -8.40 9.71 14.92
N GLN A 80 -7.38 9.62 14.10
CA GLN A 80 -6.83 8.36 13.57
C GLN A 80 -5.31 8.36 13.73
N ALA A 81 -4.71 7.17 13.79
CA ALA A 81 -3.27 7.05 13.92
C ALA A 81 -2.73 5.79 13.26
N MET A 82 -1.41 5.74 13.10
CA MET A 82 -0.67 4.55 12.71
C MET A 82 0.51 4.30 13.66
N LEU A 83 0.86 3.03 13.85
CA LEU A 83 1.88 2.55 14.74
C LEU A 83 2.74 1.50 14.05
N SER A 84 4.06 1.66 14.09
CA SER A 84 5.00 0.60 13.73
C SER A 84 5.20 -0.34 14.91
N VAL A 85 5.10 -1.64 14.66
CA VAL A 85 5.30 -2.73 15.62
C VAL A 85 6.30 -3.72 15.01
N VAL A 86 7.43 -3.92 15.67
CA VAL A 86 8.51 -4.81 15.22
C VAL A 86 8.85 -5.83 16.29
N GLY A 87 9.13 -7.07 15.88
CA GLY A 87 9.63 -8.15 16.73
C GLY A 87 8.58 -9.08 17.32
N LEU A 88 7.30 -8.92 16.95
CA LEU A 88 6.22 -9.84 17.32
C LEU A 88 5.77 -10.65 16.10
N GLU A 89 5.19 -11.83 16.32
CA GLU A 89 4.54 -12.59 15.24
C GLU A 89 3.24 -11.93 14.78
N ARG A 90 2.85 -12.16 13.52
CA ARG A 90 1.65 -11.56 12.91
C ARG A 90 0.39 -11.87 13.70
N GLU A 91 0.22 -13.11 14.14
CA GLU A 91 -0.92 -13.60 14.89
C GLU A 91 -1.01 -12.89 16.24
N VAL A 92 0.12 -12.69 16.92
CA VAL A 92 0.19 -11.94 18.17
C VAL A 92 -0.24 -10.50 17.95
N VAL A 93 0.25 -9.84 16.89
CA VAL A 93 -0.15 -8.45 16.57
C VAL A 93 -1.65 -8.35 16.26
N GLN A 94 -2.22 -9.33 15.56
CA GLN A 94 -3.65 -9.40 15.29
C GLN A 94 -4.48 -9.53 16.59
N GLU A 95 -4.07 -10.43 17.49
CA GLU A 95 -4.71 -10.58 18.81
C GLU A 95 -4.66 -9.28 19.62
N LEU A 96 -3.51 -8.60 19.61
CA LEU A 96 -3.36 -7.32 20.30
C LEU A 96 -4.23 -6.23 19.68
N CYS A 97 -4.38 -6.18 18.35
CA CYS A 97 -5.31 -5.28 17.68
C CYS A 97 -6.76 -5.53 18.11
N VAL A 98 -7.19 -6.79 18.15
CA VAL A 98 -8.54 -7.18 18.65
C VAL A 98 -8.73 -6.71 20.09
N LYS A 99 -7.74 -6.95 20.96
CA LYS A 99 -7.79 -6.54 22.37
C LYS A 99 -7.85 -5.02 22.50
N ALA A 100 -7.04 -4.29 21.74
CA ALA A 100 -7.01 -2.83 21.72
C ALA A 100 -8.35 -2.21 21.34
N ARG A 101 -9.04 -2.76 20.31
CA ARG A 101 -10.41 -2.33 19.96
C ARG A 101 -11.37 -2.56 21.13
N LYS A 102 -11.39 -3.78 21.69
CA LYS A 102 -12.32 -4.19 22.76
C LYS A 102 -12.23 -3.31 24.01
N ILE A 103 -11.03 -2.89 24.40
CA ILE A 103 -10.84 -2.02 25.58
C ILE A 103 -11.07 -0.53 25.29
N THR A 104 -11.24 -0.15 24.02
CA THR A 104 -11.45 1.25 23.61
C THR A 104 -12.94 1.55 23.53
N SER A 105 -13.63 0.96 22.55
CA SER A 105 -15.07 1.15 22.31
C SER A 105 -15.56 0.17 21.24
N ALA A 106 -16.89 0.04 21.09
CA ALA A 106 -17.48 -0.87 20.09
C ALA A 106 -17.22 -0.43 18.63
N ASP A 107 -17.04 0.87 18.41
CA ASP A 107 -16.78 1.51 17.11
C ASP A 107 -15.28 1.71 16.81
N ALA A 108 -14.40 1.35 17.75
CA ALA A 108 -12.96 1.50 17.57
C ALA A 108 -12.40 0.59 16.46
N VAL A 109 -11.54 1.15 15.61
CA VAL A 109 -10.79 0.42 14.59
C VAL A 109 -9.35 0.31 15.03
N CYS A 110 -8.75 -0.86 14.85
CA CYS A 110 -7.32 -1.12 15.03
C CYS A 110 -7.00 -2.40 14.28
N GLN A 111 -6.17 -2.35 13.25
CA GLN A 111 -5.81 -3.51 12.45
C GLN A 111 -4.38 -3.38 11.93
N ILE A 112 -3.80 -4.50 11.49
CA ILE A 112 -2.58 -4.45 10.67
C ILE A 112 -2.95 -3.75 9.36
N ALA A 113 -2.19 -2.71 9.02
CA ALA A 113 -2.36 -1.91 7.82
C ALA A 113 -1.31 -2.24 6.76
N ASN A 114 -0.09 -2.57 7.19
CA ASN A 114 0.96 -3.05 6.31
C ASN A 114 1.72 -4.19 6.99
N ASP A 115 1.91 -5.27 6.25
CA ASP A 115 2.78 -6.41 6.55
C ASP A 115 4.07 -6.23 5.75
N LEU A 116 5.11 -5.67 6.38
CA LEU A 116 6.21 -5.02 5.68
C LEU A 116 7.43 -5.93 5.50
N PHE A 117 7.81 -6.65 6.54
CA PHE A 117 8.94 -7.58 6.55
C PHE A 117 8.74 -8.59 7.69
N PRO A 118 9.55 -9.65 7.82
CA PRO A 118 9.36 -10.65 8.87
C PRO A 118 9.32 -10.00 10.25
N LYS A 119 8.19 -10.20 10.97
CA LYS A 119 7.90 -9.58 12.28
C LYS A 119 7.89 -8.05 12.27
N GLY A 120 7.62 -7.43 11.12
CA GLY A 120 7.61 -5.98 10.91
C GLY A 120 6.29 -5.52 10.34
N PHE A 121 5.49 -4.84 11.16
CA PHE A 121 4.16 -4.41 10.80
C PHE A 121 3.98 -2.92 11.03
N SER A 122 3.04 -2.34 10.30
CA SER A 122 2.36 -1.13 10.76
C SER A 122 0.90 -1.44 10.99
N CYS A 123 0.38 -0.94 12.10
CA CYS A 123 -1.03 -1.02 12.46
C CYS A 123 -1.65 0.36 12.37
N ALA A 124 -2.94 0.42 12.09
CA ALA A 124 -3.66 1.68 11.95
C ALA A 124 -5.09 1.57 12.46
N GLY A 125 -5.70 2.70 12.78
CA GLY A 125 -7.02 2.73 13.38
C GLY A 125 -7.38 4.05 14.03
N THR A 126 -8.38 4.03 14.90
CA THR A 126 -8.75 5.19 15.72
C THR A 126 -7.62 5.49 16.70
N GLU A 127 -7.34 6.77 16.94
CA GLU A 127 -6.18 7.22 17.72
C GLU A 127 -6.08 6.48 19.06
N ARG A 128 -7.18 6.44 19.82
CA ARG A 128 -7.20 5.81 21.13
C ARG A 128 -6.96 4.30 21.10
N ALA A 129 -7.45 3.60 20.07
CA ALA A 129 -7.20 2.17 19.93
C ALA A 129 -5.74 1.88 19.58
N ILE A 130 -5.11 2.77 18.81
CA ILE A 130 -3.68 2.66 18.48
C ILE A 130 -2.79 2.99 19.68
N GLU A 131 -3.15 3.97 20.51
CA GLU A 131 -2.49 4.20 21.81
C GLU A 131 -2.56 2.96 22.71
N ASN A 132 -3.75 2.35 22.80
CA ASN A 132 -3.94 1.10 23.55
C ASN A 132 -3.12 -0.05 22.97
N LEU A 133 -3.04 -0.17 21.64
CA LEU A 133 -2.18 -1.16 20.97
C LEU A 133 -0.71 -0.95 21.32
N LYS A 134 -0.25 0.30 21.33
CA LYS A 134 1.13 0.66 21.70
C LYS A 134 1.49 0.07 23.06
N ASP A 135 0.69 0.36 24.08
CA ASP A 135 0.94 -0.12 25.44
C ASP A 135 0.88 -1.65 25.55
N LEU A 136 -0.01 -2.29 24.79
CA LEU A 136 -0.13 -3.74 24.74
C LEU A 136 1.08 -4.41 24.07
N ALA A 137 1.58 -3.83 22.98
CA ALA A 137 2.75 -4.32 22.26
C ALA A 137 4.04 -4.16 23.09
N ASP A 138 4.19 -3.02 23.77
CA ASP A 138 5.30 -2.76 24.70
C ASP A 138 5.31 -3.83 25.82
N LYS A 139 4.15 -4.13 26.41
CA LYS A 139 4.01 -5.19 27.44
C LYS A 139 4.25 -6.61 26.92
N LYS A 140 4.19 -6.82 25.60
CA LYS A 140 4.51 -8.10 24.96
C LYS A 140 5.96 -8.21 24.51
N ASN A 141 6.82 -7.27 24.93
CA ASN A 141 8.24 -7.24 24.58
C ASN A 141 8.48 -7.17 23.07
N ALA A 142 7.66 -6.40 22.36
CA ALA A 142 8.00 -6.00 20.99
C ALA A 142 9.38 -5.33 20.98
N LEU A 143 10.19 -5.64 19.97
CA LEU A 143 11.53 -5.08 19.81
C LEU A 143 11.49 -3.56 19.61
N GLN A 144 10.48 -3.08 18.86
CA GLN A 144 10.24 -1.66 18.67
C GLN A 144 8.74 -1.39 18.50
N VAL A 145 8.28 -0.31 19.13
CA VAL A 145 6.92 0.20 18.99
C VAL A 145 7.00 1.72 18.84
N LYS A 146 6.52 2.26 17.71
CA LYS A 146 6.69 3.68 17.38
C LYS A 146 5.48 4.27 16.66
N MET A 147 4.96 5.38 17.19
CA MET A 147 3.93 6.17 16.49
C MET A 147 4.49 6.71 15.18
N LEU A 148 3.75 6.51 14.09
CA LEU A 148 4.13 7.00 12.78
C LEU A 148 3.58 8.42 12.58
N LYS A 149 4.35 9.25 11.88
CA LYS A 149 3.89 10.56 11.40
C LYS A 149 3.01 10.37 10.16
N ALA A 150 1.88 9.71 10.34
CA ALA A 150 0.88 9.50 9.30
C ALA A 150 -0.33 10.40 9.58
N SER A 151 -0.94 10.89 8.51
CA SER A 151 -2.10 11.78 8.57
C SER A 151 -3.42 11.06 8.80
N GLY A 152 -3.47 9.72 8.79
CA GLY A 152 -4.71 8.95 8.91
C GLY A 152 -4.51 7.46 9.17
N GLY A 153 -5.62 6.75 9.43
CA GLY A 153 -5.66 5.32 9.64
C GLY A 153 -5.76 4.53 8.34
N PHE A 154 -4.77 4.66 7.45
CA PHE A 154 -4.79 4.08 6.10
C PHE A 154 -4.79 2.54 6.10
N HIS A 155 -5.31 1.93 5.02
CA HIS A 155 -5.42 0.48 4.88
C HIS A 155 -6.25 -0.16 5.99
N THR A 156 -7.32 0.54 6.38
CA THR A 156 -8.28 0.10 7.38
C THR A 156 -9.70 0.42 6.98
N GLU A 157 -10.66 -0.12 7.73
CA GLU A 157 -12.08 0.17 7.55
C GLU A 157 -12.45 1.65 7.67
N LEU A 158 -11.59 2.48 8.27
CA LEU A 158 -11.75 3.93 8.29
C LEU A 158 -11.68 4.56 6.88
N MET A 159 -11.11 3.85 5.91
CA MET A 159 -10.99 4.30 4.52
C MET A 159 -12.20 3.93 3.66
N ARG A 160 -13.29 3.38 4.22
CA ARG A 160 -14.53 3.07 3.48
C ARG A 160 -15.06 4.25 2.65
N PRO A 161 -15.07 5.52 3.13
CA PRO A 161 -15.49 6.66 2.31
C PRO A 161 -14.58 6.88 1.10
N ALA A 162 -13.25 6.71 1.28
CA ALA A 162 -12.28 6.82 0.19
C ALA A 162 -12.46 5.69 -0.84
N ARG A 163 -12.69 4.47 -0.37
CA ARG A 163 -12.99 3.29 -1.20
C ARG A 163 -14.17 3.52 -2.12
N ALA A 164 -15.27 4.09 -1.62
CA ALA A 164 -16.45 4.34 -2.44
C ALA A 164 -16.15 5.30 -3.61
N ARG A 165 -15.39 6.37 -3.35
CA ARG A 165 -14.98 7.34 -4.39
C ARG A 165 -14.02 6.72 -5.40
N LEU A 166 -13.01 5.99 -4.93
CA LEU A 166 -12.04 5.33 -5.79
C LEU A 166 -12.71 4.26 -6.68
N SER A 167 -13.58 3.42 -6.11
CA SER A 167 -14.29 2.37 -6.85
C SER A 167 -15.09 2.94 -8.02
N LYS A 168 -15.78 4.07 -7.80
CA LYS A 168 -16.50 4.76 -8.88
C LYS A 168 -15.55 5.19 -10.00
N ALA A 169 -14.44 5.84 -9.68
CA ALA A 169 -13.48 6.31 -10.68
C ALA A 169 -12.75 5.17 -11.41
N LEU A 170 -12.45 4.07 -10.72
CA LEU A 170 -11.88 2.87 -11.32
C LEU A 170 -12.86 2.26 -12.34
N LYS A 171 -14.14 2.15 -12.01
CA LYS A 171 -15.19 1.67 -12.93
C LYS A 171 -15.38 2.58 -14.14
N GLU A 172 -15.31 3.90 -13.95
CA GLU A 172 -15.35 4.87 -15.06
C GLU A 172 -14.11 4.78 -15.96
N MET A 173 -12.96 4.37 -15.41
CA MET A 173 -11.72 4.20 -16.17
C MET A 173 -11.60 2.83 -16.82
N LEU A 174 -12.29 1.79 -16.31
CA LEU A 174 -12.21 0.41 -16.75
C LEU A 174 -12.22 0.23 -18.29
N PRO A 175 -13.09 0.90 -19.09
CA PRO A 175 -13.08 0.75 -20.55
C PRO A 175 -11.78 1.17 -21.25
N ARG A 176 -10.91 1.93 -20.56
CA ARG A 176 -9.61 2.41 -21.05
C ARG A 176 -8.45 1.61 -20.49
N MET A 177 -8.70 0.71 -19.54
CA MET A 177 -7.67 -0.17 -19.00
C MET A 177 -7.32 -1.27 -20.00
N ARG A 178 -6.09 -1.77 -19.89
CA ARG A 178 -5.61 -2.92 -20.66
C ARG A 178 -5.11 -4.01 -19.70
N PRO A 179 -5.12 -5.28 -20.11
CA PRO A 179 -4.43 -6.31 -19.37
C PRO A 179 -2.95 -5.97 -19.16
N PRO A 180 -2.34 -6.36 -18.03
CA PRO A 180 -0.94 -6.09 -17.77
C PRO A 180 -0.05 -6.87 -18.75
N THR A 181 1.12 -6.31 -19.09
CA THR A 181 2.09 -6.93 -20.02
C THR A 181 3.14 -7.80 -19.33
N CYS A 182 3.27 -7.68 -18.00
CA CYS A 182 4.15 -8.47 -17.14
C CYS A 182 3.41 -8.79 -15.84
N GLN A 183 3.97 -9.66 -15.00
CA GLN A 183 3.35 -9.98 -13.72
C GLN A 183 3.27 -8.74 -12.82
N VAL A 184 2.12 -8.52 -12.18
CA VAL A 184 1.95 -7.44 -11.18
C VAL A 184 1.53 -8.07 -9.86
N TYR A 185 2.31 -7.89 -8.79
CA TYR A 185 1.93 -8.42 -7.48
C TYR A 185 0.94 -7.48 -6.78
N ALA A 186 -0.27 -7.99 -6.52
CA ALA A 186 -1.34 -7.22 -5.92
C ALA A 186 -1.13 -7.07 -4.41
N ASN A 187 -1.30 -5.85 -3.88
CA ASN A 187 -1.02 -5.60 -2.45
C ASN A 187 -1.98 -6.30 -1.50
N PHE A 188 -3.24 -6.47 -1.91
CA PHE A 188 -4.27 -7.04 -1.05
C PHE A 188 -4.10 -8.54 -0.84
N THR A 189 -3.71 -9.28 -1.88
CA THR A 189 -3.60 -10.74 -1.87
C THR A 189 -2.17 -11.24 -1.78
N ALA A 190 -1.18 -10.40 -2.12
CA ALA A 190 0.22 -10.77 -2.40
C ALA A 190 0.41 -11.76 -3.56
N GLU A 191 -0.65 -12.01 -4.34
CA GLU A 191 -0.59 -12.92 -5.47
C GLU A 191 -0.21 -12.19 -6.77
N PRO A 192 0.50 -12.87 -7.69
CA PRO A 192 0.80 -12.31 -8.99
C PRO A 192 -0.46 -12.27 -9.87
N LEU A 193 -0.69 -11.12 -10.50
CA LEU A 193 -1.59 -10.98 -11.63
C LEU A 193 -0.78 -11.29 -12.89
N GLU A 194 -1.15 -12.36 -13.58
CA GLU A 194 -0.46 -12.80 -14.79
C GLU A 194 -0.67 -11.83 -15.97
N PRO A 195 0.26 -11.77 -16.93
CA PRO A 195 0.03 -11.06 -18.18
C PRO A 195 -1.28 -11.52 -18.84
N GLY A 196 -2.08 -10.57 -19.30
CA GLY A 196 -3.40 -10.88 -19.87
C GLY A 196 -4.56 -10.97 -18.86
N THR A 197 -4.30 -10.77 -17.55
CA THR A 197 -5.35 -10.68 -16.53
C THR A 197 -6.40 -9.61 -16.89
N ASP A 198 -7.67 -9.95 -16.72
CA ASP A 198 -8.80 -9.04 -16.95
C ASP A 198 -8.70 -7.80 -16.03
N PRO A 199 -8.74 -6.57 -16.59
CA PRO A 199 -8.76 -5.35 -15.79
C PRO A 199 -9.88 -5.25 -14.74
N GLU A 200 -10.99 -5.96 -14.88
CA GLU A 200 -12.04 -6.01 -13.85
C GLU A 200 -11.49 -6.55 -12.52
N ILE A 201 -10.64 -7.58 -12.57
CA ILE A 201 -9.99 -8.15 -11.38
C ILE A 201 -9.09 -7.09 -10.71
N ILE A 202 -8.39 -6.29 -11.51
CA ILE A 202 -7.52 -5.20 -11.02
C ILE A 202 -8.35 -4.12 -10.32
N VAL A 203 -9.52 -3.76 -10.87
CA VAL A 203 -10.44 -2.79 -10.26
C VAL A 203 -10.90 -3.26 -8.88
N ASP A 204 -11.26 -4.54 -8.75
CA ASP A 204 -11.72 -5.10 -7.48
C ASP A 204 -10.59 -5.12 -6.43
N LEU A 205 -9.39 -5.55 -6.82
CA LEU A 205 -8.22 -5.59 -5.94
C LEU A 205 -7.79 -4.20 -5.48
N LEU A 206 -7.74 -3.21 -6.38
CA LEU A 206 -7.41 -1.82 -6.02
C LEU A 206 -8.48 -1.17 -5.13
N THR A 207 -9.75 -1.55 -5.32
CA THR A 207 -10.84 -1.08 -4.47
C THR A 207 -10.66 -1.63 -3.04
N GLU A 208 -10.41 -2.93 -2.91
CA GLU A 208 -10.24 -3.57 -1.60
C GLU A 208 -8.92 -3.20 -0.91
N GLN A 209 -7.88 -2.86 -1.67
CA GLN A 209 -6.58 -2.40 -1.14
C GLN A 209 -6.71 -1.25 -0.13
N LEU A 210 -7.68 -0.34 -0.29
CA LEU A 210 -7.81 0.83 0.59
C LEU A 210 -8.24 0.49 2.01
N VAL A 211 -8.98 -0.60 2.20
CA VAL A 211 -9.57 -0.99 3.50
C VAL A 211 -8.95 -2.25 4.10
N ASN A 212 -8.09 -2.92 3.32
CA ASN A 212 -7.39 -4.13 3.72
C ASN A 212 -5.88 -3.90 3.83
N PRO A 213 -5.15 -4.76 4.57
CA PRO A 213 -3.71 -4.63 4.74
C PRO A 213 -2.95 -4.74 3.41
N VAL A 214 -1.86 -3.99 3.28
CA VAL A 214 -0.86 -4.20 2.21
C VAL A 214 0.09 -5.32 2.63
N LEU A 215 0.11 -6.41 1.86
CA LEU A 215 0.89 -7.62 2.12
C LEU A 215 2.25 -7.58 1.40
N TRP A 216 3.15 -6.69 1.85
CA TRP A 216 4.45 -6.49 1.21
C TRP A 216 5.44 -7.63 1.49
N CYS A 217 5.56 -8.10 2.73
CA CYS A 217 6.43 -9.22 3.05
C CYS A 217 6.06 -10.48 2.25
N PRO A 218 4.79 -10.92 2.22
CA PRO A 218 4.39 -12.03 1.37
C PRO A 218 4.61 -11.77 -0.13
N THR A 219 4.44 -10.53 -0.60
CA THR A 219 4.72 -10.15 -2.00
C THR A 219 6.19 -10.42 -2.35
N ILE A 220 7.13 -9.96 -1.53
CA ILE A 220 8.57 -10.15 -1.76
C ILE A 220 8.95 -11.64 -1.64
N GLU A 221 8.43 -12.34 -0.63
CA GLU A 221 8.64 -13.78 -0.48
C GLU A 221 8.12 -14.57 -1.70
N GLY A 222 6.96 -14.19 -2.24
CA GLY A 222 6.40 -14.76 -3.46
C GLY A 222 7.27 -14.51 -4.69
N MET A 223 7.80 -13.28 -4.85
CA MET A 223 8.75 -12.95 -5.93
C MET A 223 10.05 -13.79 -5.81
N ILE A 224 10.61 -13.91 -4.61
CA ILE A 224 11.83 -14.71 -4.40
C ILE A 224 11.55 -16.19 -4.68
N SER A 225 10.41 -16.70 -4.21
CA SER A 225 10.00 -18.09 -4.42
C SER A 225 9.74 -18.43 -5.89
N SER A 226 9.27 -17.45 -6.69
CA SER A 226 9.08 -17.60 -8.15
C SER A 226 10.39 -17.50 -8.96
N GLY A 227 11.53 -17.30 -8.29
CA GLY A 227 12.85 -17.29 -8.90
C GLY A 227 13.42 -15.91 -9.18
N ILE A 228 12.79 -14.83 -8.73
CA ILE A 228 13.38 -13.48 -8.85
C ILE A 228 14.59 -13.36 -7.92
N ARG A 229 15.68 -12.79 -8.43
CA ARG A 229 16.95 -12.59 -7.70
C ARG A 229 17.48 -11.16 -7.78
N GLU A 230 17.04 -10.40 -8.76
CA GLU A 230 17.43 -9.01 -8.95
C GLU A 230 16.23 -8.09 -8.76
N PHE A 231 16.42 -7.04 -7.97
CA PHE A 231 15.40 -6.06 -7.64
C PHE A 231 15.90 -4.65 -7.92
N TYR A 232 15.04 -3.83 -8.52
CA TYR A 232 15.32 -2.45 -8.86
C TYR A 232 14.29 -1.54 -8.19
N GLU A 233 14.68 -0.85 -7.11
CA GLU A 233 13.79 0.12 -6.45
C GLU A 233 13.69 1.40 -7.30
N CYS A 234 12.49 1.67 -7.82
CA CYS A 234 12.20 2.85 -8.63
C CYS A 234 11.31 3.83 -7.84
N GLY A 235 11.94 4.75 -7.11
CA GLY A 235 11.24 5.79 -6.36
C GLY A 235 12.21 6.87 -5.86
N PRO A 236 11.69 8.03 -5.43
CA PRO A 236 12.54 9.15 -5.00
C PRO A 236 13.25 8.91 -3.65
N GLN A 237 12.86 7.86 -2.91
CA GLN A 237 13.44 7.50 -1.61
C GLN A 237 14.02 6.08 -1.63
N LYS A 238 14.62 5.64 -0.52
CA LYS A 238 15.29 4.33 -0.37
C LYS A 238 14.61 3.45 0.69
N GLN A 239 13.28 3.49 0.76
CA GLN A 239 12.54 2.85 1.85
C GLN A 239 12.23 1.38 1.55
N ILE A 240 11.90 1.06 0.29
CA ILE A 240 11.47 -0.28 -0.10
C ILE A 240 12.65 -1.25 -0.03
N LYS A 241 13.86 -0.82 -0.42
CA LYS A 241 15.06 -1.66 -0.33
C LYS A 241 15.42 -2.12 1.08
N ALA A 242 15.01 -1.39 2.12
CA ALA A 242 15.24 -1.82 3.50
C ALA A 242 14.24 -2.91 3.96
N MET A 243 13.18 -3.17 3.18
CA MET A 243 12.11 -4.12 3.47
C MET A 243 12.06 -5.28 2.45
N MET A 244 13.07 -5.40 1.59
CA MET A 244 13.28 -6.51 0.66
C MET A 244 14.43 -7.39 1.15
#